data_AF-A0A971ZVH0-F1
#
_entry.id   AF-A0A971ZVH0-F1
#
_cell.length_a   1.000
_cell.length_b   1.000
_cell.length_c   1.000
_cell.angle_alpha   90.00
_cell.angle_beta   90.00
_cell.angle_gamma   90.00
#
_symmetry.space_group_name_H-M   'P 1'
#
loop_
_entity.id
_entity.type
_entity.pdbx_description
1 polymer ?
#
loop_
_entity_poly.entity_id
_entity_poly.type
_entity_poly.pdbx_seq_one_letter_code
_entity_poly.pdbx_strand_id
1 'polypeptide(L)'
;MKTLWTAAVVCMAVTAWAADVRAGADDWMEPDKLLPALKKAASDDVPVCILYMDADFSWVGQAKFLNMPGLDGFIRVKQYDGRYADEYRVLQDEIPYTIWIPSLWLTDGENNLIGYVPNDGNSRQWQAVLSQAKSVMKWKRSARKSLDNVEKTIEAGPFATILKTLDDVEEKDKKYTAAIRASYKAQPVDQLKSRLTSPDLFPGEKERIEQRVAKATQMFFHDRVRDLRKQALDNVDKTYARCEELLYGGSSKEALDTLKPLTGGKINPVVDKKIAALREKILTAMRTGETPKREGAAETPAADAPAAGTEAGGDTKAEPETKPETATETEDKPETAAEPETKSDDDKDNKDKDDQEKGADETP
;
A
#
# COMPACT_ATOMS: atom_id res chain seq x y z
N MET A 1 16.27 59.30 22.89
CA MET A 1 16.83 58.13 23.61
C MET A 1 15.87 56.93 23.75
N LYS A 2 14.69 56.89 23.09
CA LYS A 2 13.77 55.72 23.14
C LYS A 2 13.83 54.81 21.90
N THR A 3 14.48 55.23 20.82
CA THR A 3 14.57 54.50 19.55
C THR A 3 15.73 53.50 19.45
N LEU A 4 16.76 53.64 20.31
CA LEU A 4 17.92 52.74 20.34
C LEU A 4 17.62 51.42 21.07
N TRP A 5 16.67 51.40 22.01
CA TRP A 5 16.31 50.21 22.76
C TRP A 5 15.41 49.26 21.97
N THR A 6 14.54 49.77 21.10
CA THR A 6 13.68 48.95 20.23
C THR A 6 14.48 48.23 19.14
N ALA A 7 15.52 48.86 18.58
CA ALA A 7 16.38 48.22 17.59
C ALA A 7 17.18 47.03 18.18
N ALA A 8 17.67 47.15 19.42
CA ALA A 8 18.40 46.07 20.09
C ALA A 8 17.52 44.85 20.41
N VAL A 9 16.26 45.07 20.82
CA VAL A 9 15.29 43.99 21.08
C VAL A 9 14.87 43.29 19.79
N VAL A 10 14.69 44.03 18.69
CA VAL A 10 14.39 43.45 17.36
C VAL A 10 15.59 42.65 16.82
N CYS A 11 16.82 43.15 16.95
CA CYS A 11 18.01 42.39 16.56
C CYS A 11 18.18 41.12 17.40
N MET A 12 17.93 41.16 18.71
CA MET A 12 17.99 39.98 19.57
C MET A 12 16.91 38.94 19.24
N ALA A 13 15.69 39.37 18.92
CA ALA A 13 14.62 38.49 18.46
C ALA A 13 14.93 37.84 17.10
N VAL A 14 15.55 38.59 16.17
CA VAL A 14 16.00 38.07 14.87
C VAL A 14 17.17 37.08 15.03
N THR A 15 18.12 37.34 15.93
CA THR A 15 19.21 36.40 16.20
C THR A 15 18.75 35.15 16.95
N ALA A 16 17.78 35.26 17.86
CA ALA A 16 17.19 34.11 18.54
C ALA A 16 16.39 33.24 17.58
N TRP A 17 15.59 33.85 16.69
CA TRP A 17 14.89 33.13 15.63
C TRP A 17 15.87 32.46 14.65
N ALA A 18 16.94 33.15 14.24
CA ALA A 18 17.97 32.57 13.38
C ALA A 18 18.76 31.43 14.06
N ALA A 19 18.93 31.47 15.39
CA ALA A 19 19.59 30.42 16.17
C ALA A 19 18.69 29.19 16.35
N ASP A 20 17.41 29.37 16.67
CA ASP A 20 16.41 28.28 16.72
C ASP A 20 16.22 27.64 15.34
N VAL A 21 16.23 28.44 14.26
CA VAL A 21 16.16 27.95 12.88
C VAL A 21 17.38 27.09 12.53
N ARG A 22 18.58 27.42 13.03
CA ARG A 22 19.79 26.60 12.84
C ARG A 22 19.73 25.31 13.66
N ALA A 23 19.31 25.39 14.91
CA ALA A 23 19.16 24.21 15.78
C ALA A 23 18.10 23.22 15.24
N GLY A 24 16.97 23.72 14.71
CA GLY A 24 15.96 22.88 14.05
C GLY A 24 16.42 22.30 12.70
N ALA A 25 17.35 22.96 12.01
CA ALA A 25 17.93 22.49 10.75
C ALA A 25 19.02 21.42 10.94
N ASP A 26 19.70 21.39 12.09
CA ASP A 26 20.77 20.41 12.39
C ASP A 26 20.24 18.97 12.59
N ASP A 27 18.95 18.81 12.90
CA ASP A 27 18.29 17.50 13.03
C ASP A 27 17.93 16.84 11.68
N TRP A 28 18.06 17.57 10.57
CA TRP A 28 17.72 17.06 9.25
C TRP A 28 18.92 16.38 8.60
N MET A 29 18.77 15.09 8.31
CA MET A 29 19.80 14.32 7.63
C MET A 29 19.93 14.74 6.17
N GLU A 30 21.14 14.63 5.63
CA GLU A 30 21.44 14.89 4.23
C GLU A 30 20.89 13.78 3.31
N PRO A 31 20.70 14.04 2.01
CA PRO A 31 20.04 13.10 1.09
C PRO A 31 20.69 11.71 1.00
N ASP A 32 22.01 11.61 1.15
CA ASP A 32 22.75 10.34 1.14
C ASP A 32 22.37 9.42 2.31
N LYS A 33 21.67 9.94 3.32
CA LYS A 33 21.19 9.19 4.49
C LYS A 33 19.78 8.66 4.34
N LEU A 34 19.07 8.92 3.25
CA LEU A 34 17.67 8.49 3.09
C LEU A 34 17.52 6.96 3.16
N LEU A 35 18.33 6.18 2.43
CA LEU A 35 18.22 4.71 2.46
C LEU A 35 18.55 4.13 3.84
N PRO A 36 19.64 4.54 4.53
CA PRO A 36 19.85 4.20 5.94
C PRO A 36 18.67 4.60 6.83
N ALA A 37 18.07 5.77 6.62
CA ALA A 37 16.92 6.26 7.39
C ALA A 37 15.68 5.40 7.17
N LEU A 38 15.37 4.98 5.93
CA LEU A 38 14.27 4.07 5.61
C LEU A 38 14.47 2.69 6.26
N LYS A 39 15.68 2.13 6.16
CA LYS A 39 16.01 0.85 6.84
C LYS A 39 15.84 0.94 8.35
N LYS A 40 16.32 2.04 8.96
CA LYS A 40 16.13 2.30 10.39
C LYS A 40 14.66 2.48 10.74
N ALA A 41 13.90 3.22 9.94
CA ALA A 41 12.47 3.40 10.09
C ALA A 41 11.69 2.09 10.03
N ALA A 42 12.10 1.16 9.16
CA ALA A 42 11.50 -0.16 9.04
C ALA A 42 11.74 -1.00 10.30
N SER A 43 12.95 -0.92 10.88
CA SER A 43 13.31 -1.59 12.13
C SER A 43 12.59 -1.00 13.34
N ASP A 44 12.55 0.33 13.44
CA ASP A 44 12.05 1.05 14.62
C ASP A 44 10.53 1.28 14.58
N ASP A 45 9.88 0.95 13.46
CA ASP A 45 8.48 1.25 13.17
C ASP A 45 8.15 2.74 13.38
N VAL A 46 9.01 3.61 12.85
CA VAL A 46 8.84 5.07 12.90
C VAL A 46 8.71 5.64 11.48
N PRO A 47 7.96 6.72 11.28
CA PRO A 47 7.85 7.35 9.98
C PRO A 47 9.12 8.13 9.61
N VAL A 48 9.40 8.21 8.30
CA VAL A 48 10.40 9.13 7.73
C VAL A 48 9.67 10.35 7.18
N CYS A 49 10.22 11.52 7.49
CA CYS A 49 9.78 12.80 6.98
C CYS A 49 10.84 13.31 5.99
N ILE A 50 10.46 13.38 4.72
CA ILE A 50 11.31 13.81 3.63
C ILE A 50 10.90 15.22 3.23
N LEU A 51 11.83 16.16 3.34
CA LEU A 51 11.67 17.51 2.79
C LEU A 51 12.23 17.50 1.37
N TYR A 52 11.34 17.43 0.38
CA TYR A 52 11.69 17.44 -1.03
C TYR A 52 11.75 18.90 -1.53
N MET A 53 12.91 19.33 -2.02
CA MET A 53 13.18 20.72 -2.37
C MET A 53 14.23 20.88 -3.47
N ASP A 54 14.37 22.08 -4.03
CA ASP A 54 15.53 22.41 -4.88
C ASP A 54 16.74 22.71 -3.99
N ALA A 55 17.93 22.29 -4.42
CA ALA A 55 19.19 22.66 -3.76
C ALA A 55 19.39 24.18 -3.76
N ASP A 56 18.90 24.87 -4.81
CA ASP A 56 19.06 26.31 -5.01
C ASP A 56 17.86 27.13 -4.51
N PHE A 57 16.87 26.50 -3.85
CA PHE A 57 15.67 27.19 -3.37
C PHE A 57 15.99 28.17 -2.24
N SER A 58 15.36 29.35 -2.22
CA SER A 58 15.60 30.37 -1.19
C SER A 58 15.36 29.85 0.25
N TRP A 59 16.27 30.21 1.16
CA TRP A 59 16.24 29.83 2.59
C TRP A 59 14.91 30.15 3.29
N VAL A 60 14.25 31.24 2.91
CA VAL A 60 12.98 31.70 3.51
C VAL A 60 11.84 30.71 3.23
N GLY A 61 11.81 30.10 2.04
CA GLY A 61 10.82 29.08 1.70
C GLY A 61 11.05 27.73 2.40
N GLN A 62 12.31 27.42 2.73
CA GLN A 62 12.70 26.19 3.42
C GLN A 62 12.45 26.28 4.94
N ALA A 63 12.66 27.45 5.53
CA ALA A 63 12.61 27.66 6.98
C ALA A 63 11.27 27.25 7.62
N LYS A 64 10.14 27.40 6.91
CA LYS A 64 8.82 26.99 7.41
C LYS A 64 8.68 25.48 7.58
N PHE A 65 9.38 24.68 6.76
CA PHE A 65 9.38 23.23 6.84
C PHE A 65 10.42 22.71 7.84
N LEU A 66 11.62 23.31 7.84
CA LEU A 66 12.70 22.90 8.75
C LEU A 66 12.34 23.08 10.23
N ASN A 67 11.53 24.10 10.55
CA ASN A 67 11.09 24.42 11.91
C ASN A 67 9.65 23.98 12.18
N MET A 68 9.13 23.03 11.41
CA MET A 68 7.76 22.57 11.54
C MET A 68 7.56 21.86 12.90
N PRO A 69 6.62 22.33 13.75
CA PRO A 69 6.31 21.64 15.01
C PRO A 69 5.58 20.32 14.74
N GLY A 70 5.74 19.36 15.67
CA GLY A 70 5.03 18.07 15.62
C GLY A 70 5.76 16.95 14.88
N LEU A 71 6.96 17.22 14.36
CA LEU A 71 7.88 16.24 13.77
C LEU A 71 8.58 15.35 14.80
N ASP A 72 8.20 15.42 16.08
CA ASP A 72 8.70 14.52 17.11
C ASP A 72 8.33 13.06 16.80
N GLY A 73 9.34 12.20 16.82
CA GLY A 73 9.22 10.78 16.49
C GLY A 73 9.32 10.45 14.99
N PHE A 74 9.62 11.43 14.13
CA PHE A 74 9.98 11.18 12.73
C PHE A 74 11.51 11.17 12.55
N ILE A 75 12.00 10.34 11.65
CA ILE A 75 13.34 10.50 11.09
C ILE A 75 13.26 11.56 9.99
N ARG A 76 14.08 12.61 10.06
CA ARG A 76 13.98 13.78 9.16
C ARG A 76 15.10 13.76 8.14
N VAL A 77 14.77 13.84 6.85
CA VAL A 77 15.74 13.75 5.75
C VAL A 77 15.43 14.82 4.71
N LYS A 78 16.46 15.50 4.20
CA LYS A 78 16.37 16.41 3.06
C LYS A 78 16.52 15.61 1.77
N GLN A 79 15.76 15.96 0.75
CA GLN A 79 15.94 15.42 -0.60
C GLN A 79 15.94 16.56 -1.61
N TYR A 80 16.94 16.57 -2.49
CA TYR A 80 17.08 17.59 -3.52
C TYR A 80 16.61 17.08 -4.88
N ASP A 81 15.84 17.90 -5.58
CA ASP A 81 15.46 17.65 -6.98
C ASP A 81 16.71 17.54 -7.85
N GLY A 82 16.71 16.59 -8.79
CA GLY A 82 17.78 16.37 -9.75
C GLY A 82 19.14 15.90 -9.23
N ARG A 83 19.36 15.74 -7.91
CA ARG A 83 20.71 15.49 -7.35
C ARG A 83 21.03 14.10 -6.80
N TYR A 84 20.11 13.12 -6.77
CA TYR A 84 20.42 11.75 -6.32
C TYR A 84 19.58 10.66 -7.02
N ALA A 85 20.06 9.40 -6.94
CA ALA A 85 19.84 8.24 -7.80
C ALA A 85 18.39 7.81 -8.15
N ASP A 86 18.27 7.06 -9.27
CA ASP A 86 17.05 6.43 -9.80
C ASP A 86 16.21 5.67 -8.75
N GLU A 87 16.82 5.22 -7.66
CA GLU A 87 16.19 4.49 -6.55
C GLU A 87 15.07 5.28 -5.85
N TYR A 88 15.06 6.61 -5.98
CA TYR A 88 14.02 7.49 -5.42
C TYR A 88 12.90 7.86 -6.40
N ARG A 89 13.08 7.61 -7.70
CA ARG A 89 12.06 7.94 -8.72
C ARG A 89 10.72 7.28 -8.44
N VAL A 90 10.71 6.15 -7.72
CA VAL A 90 9.48 5.45 -7.34
C VAL A 90 8.50 6.36 -6.57
N LEU A 91 8.99 7.16 -5.62
CA LEU A 91 8.13 8.10 -4.87
C LEU A 91 7.77 9.35 -5.68
N GLN A 92 8.70 9.86 -6.50
CA GLN A 92 8.42 10.96 -7.43
C GLN A 92 7.32 10.58 -8.43
N ASP A 93 7.35 9.35 -8.94
CA ASP A 93 6.36 8.82 -9.87
C ASP A 93 4.97 8.61 -9.22
N GLU A 94 4.93 8.39 -7.90
CA GLU A 94 3.70 8.23 -7.14
C GLU A 94 2.97 9.54 -6.86
N ILE A 95 3.68 10.66 -6.85
CA ILE A 95 3.11 11.99 -6.59
C ILE A 95 3.01 12.75 -7.91
N PRO A 96 1.84 12.78 -8.59
CA PRO A 96 1.69 13.34 -9.93
C PRO A 96 1.92 14.86 -10.05
N TYR A 97 2.19 15.55 -8.93
CA TYR A 97 2.33 17.01 -8.84
C TYR A 97 3.55 17.45 -8.02
N THR A 98 4.69 16.76 -8.16
CA THR A 98 5.98 17.17 -7.57
C THR A 98 6.53 18.51 -8.08
N ILE A 99 5.83 19.16 -9.02
CA ILE A 99 6.16 20.47 -9.61
C ILE A 99 6.27 21.58 -8.55
N TRP A 100 5.57 21.44 -7.41
CA TRP A 100 5.53 22.47 -6.37
C TRP A 100 6.44 22.13 -5.18
N ILE A 101 7.72 22.45 -5.34
CA ILE A 101 8.72 22.40 -4.27
C ILE A 101 8.80 23.74 -3.51
N PRO A 102 9.20 23.74 -2.22
CA PRO A 102 9.42 22.57 -1.35
C PRO A 102 8.13 21.89 -0.91
N SER A 103 8.17 20.57 -0.70
CA SER A 103 7.04 19.77 -0.20
C SER A 103 7.50 18.74 0.85
N LEU A 104 6.57 18.30 1.70
CA LEU A 104 6.84 17.32 2.74
C LEU A 104 6.22 15.98 2.38
N TRP A 105 7.03 14.93 2.27
CA TRP A 105 6.57 13.58 2.03
C TRP A 105 6.79 12.78 3.31
N LEU A 106 5.75 12.09 3.77
CA LEU A 106 5.84 11.22 4.92
C LEU A 106 5.77 9.80 4.42
N THR A 107 6.78 9.00 4.74
CA THR A 107 6.86 7.60 4.32
C THR A 107 7.02 6.69 5.52
N ASP A 108 6.70 5.41 5.35
CA ASP A 108 7.16 4.38 6.26
C ASP A 108 8.55 3.86 5.86
N GLY A 109 9.11 2.94 6.64
CA GLY A 109 10.41 2.33 6.33
C GLY A 109 10.42 1.37 5.13
N GLU A 110 9.25 0.99 4.61
CA GLU A 110 9.08 0.21 3.39
C GLU A 110 8.97 1.12 2.15
N ASN A 111 9.18 2.43 2.33
CA ASN A 111 9.09 3.45 1.29
C ASN A 111 7.67 3.65 0.73
N ASN A 112 6.62 3.31 1.47
CA ASN A 112 5.26 3.66 1.09
C ASN A 112 4.92 5.07 1.59
N LEU A 113 4.26 5.86 0.75
CA LEU A 113 3.73 7.15 1.18
C LEU A 113 2.61 6.97 2.22
N ILE A 114 2.73 7.66 3.36
CA ILE A 114 1.76 7.68 4.47
C ILE A 114 1.22 9.10 4.76
N GLY A 115 1.68 10.10 4.01
CA GLY A 115 1.18 11.46 4.06
C GLY A 115 1.94 12.40 3.13
N TYR A 116 1.30 13.50 2.74
CA TYR A 116 1.89 14.52 1.87
C TYR A 116 1.42 15.91 2.27
N VAL A 117 2.34 16.88 2.24
CA VAL A 117 2.04 18.30 2.44
C VAL A 117 2.63 19.10 1.28
N PRO A 118 1.81 19.80 0.48
CA PRO A 118 2.30 20.63 -0.62
C PRO A 118 2.95 21.92 -0.09
N ASN A 119 3.67 22.63 -0.97
CA ASN A 119 4.32 23.90 -0.64
C ASN A 119 3.35 24.94 -0.05
N ASP A 120 2.15 25.05 -0.61
CA ASP A 120 1.09 25.98 -0.19
C ASP A 120 0.25 25.48 1.00
N GLY A 121 0.65 24.37 1.63
CA GLY A 121 -0.04 23.81 2.79
C GLY A 121 -0.05 24.77 3.99
N ASN A 122 -1.22 24.95 4.64
CA ASN A 122 -1.38 25.77 5.85
C ASN A 122 -1.26 24.96 7.15
N SER A 123 -0.91 25.59 8.28
CA SER A 123 -0.52 24.93 9.55
C SER A 123 -1.45 23.79 10.00
N ARG A 124 -2.76 23.99 9.79
CA ARG A 124 -3.78 22.99 10.08
C ARG A 124 -3.66 21.75 9.21
N GLN A 125 -3.39 21.91 7.92
CA GLN A 125 -3.17 20.80 6.98
C GLN A 125 -1.94 19.98 7.35
N TRP A 126 -0.80 20.60 7.69
CA TRP A 126 0.41 19.85 8.05
C TRP A 126 0.18 19.05 9.33
N GLN A 127 -0.40 19.68 10.36
CA GLN A 127 -0.70 18.98 11.62
C GLN A 127 -1.65 17.79 11.41
N ALA A 128 -2.66 17.95 10.54
CA ALA A 128 -3.58 16.86 10.20
C ALA A 128 -2.83 15.70 9.52
N VAL A 129 -1.96 15.99 8.56
CA VAL A 129 -1.17 14.97 7.83
C VAL A 129 -0.14 14.29 8.74
N LEU A 130 0.56 15.04 9.61
CA LEU A 130 1.48 14.48 10.60
C LEU A 130 0.76 13.55 11.60
N SER A 131 -0.40 13.97 12.09
CA SER A 131 -1.24 13.16 12.99
C SER A 131 -1.75 11.89 12.30
N GLN A 132 -2.16 12.01 11.04
CA GLN A 132 -2.54 10.88 10.20
C GLN A 132 -1.38 9.89 10.04
N ALA A 133 -0.18 10.36 9.69
CA ALA A 133 0.99 9.49 9.51
C ALA A 133 1.34 8.72 10.79
N LYS A 134 1.33 9.37 11.96
CA LYS A 134 1.52 8.67 13.26
C LYS A 134 0.44 7.60 13.50
N SER A 135 -0.81 7.92 13.15
CA SER A 135 -1.93 6.98 13.29
C SER A 135 -1.81 5.78 12.37
N VAL A 136 -1.39 6.00 11.11
CA VAL A 136 -1.11 4.95 10.12
C VAL A 136 0.00 4.03 10.64
N MET A 137 1.12 4.58 11.11
CA MET A 137 2.23 3.78 11.63
C MET A 137 1.83 2.93 12.84
N LYS A 138 1.09 3.52 13.79
CA LYS A 138 0.56 2.78 14.95
C LYS A 138 -0.37 1.64 14.51
N TRP A 139 -1.23 1.90 13.53
CA TRP A 139 -2.10 0.86 12.97
C TRP A 139 -1.31 -0.21 12.23
N LYS A 140 -0.35 0.14 11.35
CA LYS A 140 0.50 -0.83 10.63
C LYS A 140 1.20 -1.79 11.59
N ARG A 141 1.77 -1.28 12.69
CA ARG A 141 2.37 -2.10 13.74
C ARG A 141 1.37 -3.10 14.34
N SER A 142 0.14 -2.66 14.62
CA SER A 142 -0.91 -3.56 15.13
C SER A 142 -1.35 -4.57 14.07
N ALA A 143 -1.50 -4.15 12.82
CA ALA A 143 -1.92 -4.99 11.71
C ALA A 143 -0.91 -6.11 11.44
N ARG A 144 0.40 -5.81 11.41
CA ARG A 144 1.45 -6.84 11.28
C ARG A 144 1.32 -7.91 12.36
N LYS A 145 1.19 -7.53 13.64
CA LYS A 145 0.99 -8.48 14.74
C LYS A 145 -0.28 -9.32 14.57
N SER A 146 -1.38 -8.72 14.14
CA SER A 146 -2.62 -9.45 13.88
C SER A 146 -2.47 -10.45 12.73
N LEU A 147 -1.81 -10.07 11.64
CA LEU A 147 -1.57 -10.94 10.49
C LEU A 147 -0.61 -12.08 10.83
N ASP A 148 0.46 -11.81 11.59
CA ASP A 148 1.38 -12.85 12.10
C ASP A 148 0.65 -13.84 13.02
N ASN A 149 -0.29 -13.37 13.84
CA ASN A 149 -1.12 -14.24 14.68
C ASN A 149 -2.10 -15.07 13.84
N VAL A 150 -2.70 -14.49 12.80
CA VAL A 150 -3.55 -15.23 11.86
C VAL A 150 -2.75 -16.36 11.21
N GLU A 151 -1.57 -16.06 10.67
CA GLU A 151 -0.69 -17.04 10.02
C GLU A 151 -0.34 -18.22 10.95
N LYS A 152 -0.04 -17.94 12.22
CA LYS A 152 0.26 -18.98 13.23
C LYS A 152 -0.96 -19.83 13.63
N THR A 153 -2.16 -19.29 13.50
CA THR A 153 -3.40 -19.94 13.99
C THR A 153 -4.28 -20.50 12.88
N ILE A 154 -3.91 -20.26 11.62
CA ILE A 154 -4.71 -20.60 10.43
C ILE A 154 -4.96 -22.10 10.29
N GLU A 155 -4.03 -22.94 10.77
CA GLU A 155 -4.16 -24.39 10.79
C GLU A 155 -5.01 -24.89 11.97
N ALA A 156 -5.00 -24.18 13.11
CA ALA A 156 -5.78 -24.55 14.30
C ALA A 156 -7.29 -24.27 14.13
N GLY A 157 -7.65 -23.47 13.12
CA GLY A 157 -9.02 -23.36 12.62
C GLY A 157 -10.03 -22.48 13.38
N PRO A 158 -9.70 -21.46 14.18
CA PRO A 158 -10.70 -20.48 14.61
C PRO A 158 -11.12 -19.57 13.43
N PHE A 159 -11.63 -20.16 12.34
CA PHE A 159 -11.74 -19.55 11.01
C PHE A 159 -12.62 -18.31 10.98
N ALA A 160 -13.73 -18.30 11.73
CA ALA A 160 -14.58 -17.10 11.83
C ALA A 160 -13.84 -15.90 12.46
N THR A 161 -12.98 -16.15 13.44
CA THR A 161 -12.17 -15.10 14.08
C THR A 161 -11.04 -14.64 13.15
N ILE A 162 -10.41 -15.58 12.45
CA ILE A 162 -9.38 -15.29 11.44
C ILE A 162 -9.95 -14.40 10.34
N LEU A 163 -11.06 -14.81 9.70
CA LEU A 163 -11.66 -14.07 8.60
C LEU A 163 -12.13 -12.68 9.04
N LYS A 164 -12.72 -12.56 10.23
CA LYS A 164 -13.06 -11.25 10.81
C LYS A 164 -11.83 -10.36 10.99
N THR A 165 -10.72 -10.92 11.48
CA THR A 165 -9.47 -10.17 11.65
C THR A 165 -8.93 -9.67 10.30
N LEU A 166 -9.02 -10.51 9.26
CA LEU A 166 -8.62 -10.13 7.90
C LEU A 166 -9.53 -9.03 7.33
N ASP A 167 -10.85 -9.12 7.54
CA ASP A 167 -11.82 -8.08 7.15
C ASP A 167 -11.51 -6.73 7.85
N ASP A 168 -11.28 -6.75 9.16
CA ASP A 168 -10.96 -5.55 9.96
C ASP A 168 -9.66 -4.87 9.51
N VAL A 169 -8.64 -5.67 9.10
CA VAL A 169 -7.39 -5.15 8.54
C VAL A 169 -7.64 -4.54 7.17
N GLU A 170 -8.35 -5.25 6.29
CA GLU A 170 -8.64 -4.81 4.93
C GLU A 170 -9.44 -3.50 4.89
N GLU A 171 -10.46 -3.37 5.73
CA GLU A 171 -11.29 -2.15 5.82
C GLU A 171 -10.47 -0.94 6.26
N LYS A 172 -9.63 -1.11 7.30
CA LYS A 172 -8.77 -0.02 7.78
C LYS A 172 -7.70 0.35 6.76
N ASP A 173 -7.12 -0.63 6.08
CA ASP A 173 -6.13 -0.43 5.03
C ASP A 173 -6.72 0.40 3.87
N LYS A 174 -7.94 0.06 3.41
CA LYS A 174 -8.68 0.84 2.41
C LYS A 174 -8.88 2.29 2.86
N LYS A 175 -9.30 2.48 4.11
CA LYS A 175 -9.56 3.81 4.69
C LYS A 175 -8.30 4.67 4.76
N TYR A 176 -7.19 4.13 5.26
CA TYR A 176 -5.94 4.87 5.36
C TYR A 176 -5.36 5.18 3.97
N THR A 177 -5.35 4.20 3.08
CA THR A 177 -4.88 4.38 1.71
C THR A 177 -5.68 5.48 0.98
N ALA A 178 -7.01 5.51 1.14
CA ALA A 178 -7.84 6.57 0.59
C ALA A 178 -7.53 7.96 1.18
N ALA A 179 -7.33 8.05 2.50
CA ALA A 179 -6.99 9.30 3.16
C ALA A 179 -5.62 9.85 2.74
N ILE A 180 -4.63 8.97 2.51
CA ILE A 180 -3.30 9.36 2.03
C ILE A 180 -3.40 9.88 0.61
N ARG A 181 -4.12 9.19 -0.29
CA ARG A 181 -4.38 9.64 -1.67
C ARG A 181 -5.04 11.00 -1.76
N ALA A 182 -5.99 11.26 -0.86
CA ALA A 182 -6.64 12.57 -0.77
C ALA A 182 -5.63 13.70 -0.47
N SER A 183 -4.54 13.43 0.26
CA SER A 183 -3.57 14.47 0.63
C SER A 183 -2.73 14.99 -0.54
N TYR A 184 -2.46 14.18 -1.57
CA TYR A 184 -1.62 14.58 -2.73
C TYR A 184 -2.40 14.74 -4.04
N LYS A 185 -3.72 14.96 -3.94
CA LYS A 185 -4.63 15.18 -5.09
C LYS A 185 -4.47 14.13 -6.20
N ALA A 186 -4.25 12.86 -5.84
CA ALA A 186 -4.23 11.79 -6.83
C ALA A 186 -5.51 11.83 -7.67
N GLN A 187 -5.41 11.64 -9.00
CA GLN A 187 -6.61 11.46 -9.82
C GLN A 187 -7.46 10.35 -9.19
N PRO A 188 -8.77 10.55 -9.00
CA PRO A 188 -9.64 9.50 -8.49
C PRO A 188 -9.41 8.23 -9.30
N VAL A 189 -9.25 7.09 -8.61
CA VAL A 189 -8.98 5.79 -9.26
C VAL A 189 -10.03 5.49 -10.33
N ASP A 190 -11.27 5.93 -10.11
CA ASP A 190 -12.36 5.78 -11.07
C ASP A 190 -12.15 6.58 -12.37
N GLN A 191 -11.49 7.74 -12.29
CA GLN A 191 -11.09 8.49 -13.49
C GLN A 191 -9.97 7.77 -14.25
N LEU A 192 -8.98 7.20 -13.55
CA LEU A 192 -7.93 6.39 -14.18
C LEU A 192 -8.50 5.12 -14.84
N LYS A 193 -9.42 4.43 -14.14
CA LYS A 193 -10.13 3.25 -14.67
C LYS A 193 -11.03 3.61 -15.85
N SER A 194 -11.74 4.73 -15.81
CA SER A 194 -12.51 5.23 -16.95
C SER A 194 -11.61 5.50 -18.16
N ARG A 195 -10.43 6.08 -17.93
CA ARG A 195 -9.43 6.33 -18.98
C ARG A 195 -8.90 5.04 -19.61
N LEU A 196 -8.73 3.95 -18.83
CA LEU A 196 -8.36 2.63 -19.37
C LEU A 196 -9.38 2.06 -20.35
N THR A 197 -10.64 2.47 -20.24
CA THR A 197 -11.72 2.03 -21.14
C THR A 197 -11.88 2.94 -22.36
N SER A 198 -11.09 4.01 -22.48
CA SER A 198 -11.17 4.95 -23.60
C SER A 198 -10.63 4.30 -24.88
N PRO A 199 -11.34 4.41 -26.02
CA PRO A 199 -10.84 3.93 -27.32
C PRO A 199 -9.66 4.76 -27.83
N ASP A 200 -9.44 5.96 -27.30
CA ASP A 200 -8.44 6.93 -27.78
C ASP A 200 -7.07 6.84 -27.07
N LEU A 201 -6.75 5.70 -26.44
CA LEU A 201 -5.47 5.52 -25.74
C LEU A 201 -4.31 5.37 -26.72
N PHE A 202 -3.27 6.18 -26.55
CA PHE A 202 -2.04 6.03 -27.33
C PHE A 202 -1.30 4.73 -27.00
N PRO A 203 -0.50 4.16 -27.93
CA PRO A 203 0.39 3.05 -27.63
C PRO A 203 1.30 3.36 -26.44
N GLY A 204 1.33 2.48 -25.43
CA GLY A 204 2.07 2.66 -24.18
C GLY A 204 1.35 3.48 -23.10
N GLU A 205 0.26 4.20 -23.43
CA GLU A 205 -0.54 4.92 -22.44
C GLU A 205 -1.38 3.98 -21.59
N LYS A 206 -1.94 2.92 -22.20
CA LYS A 206 -2.67 1.87 -21.48
C LYS A 206 -1.84 1.27 -20.36
N GLU A 207 -0.63 0.81 -20.65
CA GLU A 207 0.27 0.21 -19.67
C GLU A 207 0.63 1.21 -18.56
N ARG A 208 0.92 2.47 -18.90
CA ARG A 208 1.15 3.52 -17.90
C ARG A 208 -0.06 3.77 -17.01
N ILE A 209 -1.28 3.76 -17.56
CA ILE A 209 -2.49 3.94 -16.75
C ILE A 209 -2.76 2.68 -15.92
N GLU A 210 -2.51 1.46 -16.43
CA GLU A 210 -2.63 0.21 -15.66
C GLU A 210 -1.67 0.21 -14.47
N GLN A 211 -0.40 0.59 -14.69
CA GLN A 211 0.58 0.77 -13.61
C GLN A 211 0.13 1.84 -12.61
N ARG A 212 -0.40 2.96 -13.09
CA ARG A 212 -0.95 4.01 -12.21
C ARG A 212 -2.17 3.54 -11.43
N VAL A 213 -3.05 2.73 -12.01
CA VAL A 213 -4.20 2.13 -11.31
C VAL A 213 -3.72 1.11 -10.30
N ALA A 214 -2.74 0.26 -10.63
CA ALA A 214 -2.15 -0.71 -9.72
C ALA A 214 -1.51 -0.01 -8.52
N LYS A 215 -0.64 1.00 -8.74
CA LYS A 215 -0.06 1.84 -7.68
C LYS A 215 -1.15 2.61 -6.90
N ALA A 216 -2.10 3.21 -7.61
CA ALA A 216 -3.25 3.90 -7.02
C ALA A 216 -4.33 2.95 -6.48
N THR A 217 -4.10 1.64 -6.43
CA THR A 217 -4.91 0.69 -5.66
C THR A 217 -4.07 -0.10 -4.67
N GLN A 218 -2.74 0.05 -4.71
CA GLN A 218 -1.80 -0.55 -3.77
C GLN A 218 -2.17 -0.12 -2.35
N MET A 219 -2.34 -1.13 -1.51
CA MET A 219 -2.71 -1.04 -0.11
C MET A 219 -1.58 -1.72 0.67
N PHE A 220 -1.41 -1.37 1.94
CA PHE A 220 -0.23 -1.80 2.70
C PHE A 220 -0.14 -3.32 2.89
N PHE A 221 -1.29 -3.99 3.05
CA PHE A 221 -1.36 -5.41 3.38
C PHE A 221 -2.28 -6.21 2.44
N HIS A 222 -2.71 -5.66 1.30
CA HIS A 222 -3.72 -6.31 0.45
C HIS A 222 -3.32 -7.71 -0.02
N ASP A 223 -2.11 -7.87 -0.57
CA ASP A 223 -1.65 -9.19 -1.03
C ASP A 223 -1.55 -10.18 0.13
N ARG A 224 -0.99 -9.76 1.27
CA ARG A 224 -0.87 -10.62 2.46
C ARG A 224 -2.25 -11.02 3.00
N VAL A 225 -3.21 -10.10 3.05
CA VAL A 225 -4.58 -10.39 3.48
C VAL A 225 -5.27 -11.35 2.50
N ARG A 226 -5.11 -11.13 1.19
CA ARG A 226 -5.67 -12.00 0.15
C ARG A 226 -5.12 -13.43 0.28
N ASP A 227 -3.82 -13.57 0.45
CA ASP A 227 -3.16 -14.86 0.51
C ASP A 227 -3.53 -15.62 1.79
N LEU A 228 -3.54 -14.94 2.95
CA LEU A 228 -4.03 -15.53 4.21
C LEU A 228 -5.52 -15.88 4.16
N ARG A 229 -6.35 -15.06 3.49
CA ARG A 229 -7.77 -15.37 3.31
C ARG A 229 -7.95 -16.64 2.47
N LYS A 230 -7.18 -16.78 1.39
CA LYS A 230 -7.18 -17.99 0.55
C LYS A 230 -6.79 -19.22 1.37
N GLN A 231 -5.69 -19.15 2.11
CA GLN A 231 -5.26 -20.25 2.98
C GLN A 231 -6.31 -20.64 4.03
N ALA A 232 -6.99 -19.64 4.62
CA ALA A 232 -8.05 -19.90 5.61
C ALA A 232 -9.23 -20.64 4.98
N LEU A 233 -9.64 -20.24 3.78
CA LEU A 233 -10.73 -20.90 3.05
C LEU A 233 -10.33 -22.31 2.56
N ASP A 234 -9.10 -22.50 2.09
CA ASP A 234 -8.58 -23.82 1.72
C ASP A 234 -8.60 -24.78 2.93
N ASN A 235 -8.26 -24.28 4.13
CA ASN A 235 -8.32 -25.06 5.36
C ASN A 235 -9.75 -25.33 5.83
N VAL A 236 -10.70 -24.41 5.58
CA VAL A 236 -12.14 -24.66 5.79
C VAL A 236 -12.60 -25.82 4.93
N ASP A 237 -12.27 -25.82 3.64
CA ASP A 237 -12.67 -26.87 2.71
C ASP A 237 -12.06 -28.23 3.07
N LYS A 238 -10.77 -28.26 3.44
CA LYS A 238 -10.10 -29.48 3.94
C LYS A 238 -10.75 -30.02 5.21
N THR A 239 -11.06 -29.14 6.17
CA THR A 239 -11.69 -29.53 7.44
C THR A 239 -13.09 -30.07 7.19
N TYR A 240 -13.85 -29.43 6.30
CA TYR A 240 -15.18 -29.88 5.89
C TYR A 240 -15.13 -31.27 5.22
N ALA A 241 -14.21 -31.47 4.25
CA ALA A 241 -14.03 -32.75 3.58
C ALA A 241 -13.63 -33.87 4.57
N ARG A 242 -12.75 -33.57 5.54
CA ARG A 242 -12.37 -34.51 6.60
C ARG A 242 -13.55 -34.87 7.50
N CYS A 243 -14.41 -33.92 7.84
CA CYS A 243 -15.63 -34.19 8.60
C CYS A 243 -16.58 -35.13 7.83
N GLU A 244 -16.75 -34.92 6.53
CA GLU A 244 -17.55 -35.82 5.69
C GLU A 244 -16.95 -37.23 5.63
N GLU A 245 -15.63 -37.34 5.41
CA GLU A 245 -14.92 -38.63 5.41
C GLU A 245 -15.14 -39.39 6.73
N LEU A 246 -14.96 -38.73 7.87
CA LEU A 246 -15.15 -39.32 9.19
C LEU A 246 -16.61 -39.73 9.43
N LEU A 247 -17.58 -38.90 9.01
CA LEU A 247 -19.00 -39.21 9.12
C LEU A 247 -19.37 -40.46 8.30
N TYR A 248 -18.94 -40.51 7.04
CA TYR A 248 -19.24 -41.63 6.14
C TYR A 248 -18.43 -42.89 6.48
N GLY A 249 -17.31 -42.75 7.19
CA GLY A 249 -16.55 -43.85 7.79
C GLY A 249 -17.11 -44.35 9.12
N GLY A 250 -18.26 -43.86 9.58
CA GLY A 250 -18.91 -44.28 10.83
C GLY A 250 -18.32 -43.66 12.11
N SER A 251 -17.38 -42.73 12.00
CA SER A 251 -16.69 -42.08 13.12
C SER A 251 -17.35 -40.75 13.50
N SER A 252 -18.66 -40.77 13.76
CA SER A 252 -19.48 -39.56 13.95
C SER A 252 -19.01 -38.66 15.10
N LYS A 253 -18.44 -39.22 16.17
CA LYS A 253 -17.88 -38.43 17.29
C LYS A 253 -16.64 -37.63 16.84
N GLU A 254 -15.72 -38.28 16.14
CA GLU A 254 -14.52 -37.62 15.59
C GLU A 254 -14.89 -36.60 14.52
N ALA A 255 -15.92 -36.87 13.70
CA ALA A 255 -16.47 -35.91 12.75
C ALA A 255 -17.00 -34.65 13.47
N LEU A 256 -17.72 -34.80 14.58
CA LEU A 256 -18.22 -33.66 15.37
C LEU A 256 -17.09 -32.85 15.98
N ASP A 257 -16.06 -33.53 16.51
CA ASP A 257 -14.88 -32.86 17.09
C ASP A 257 -14.09 -32.10 16.02
N THR A 258 -13.93 -32.68 14.83
CA THR A 258 -13.28 -32.06 13.67
C THR A 258 -14.09 -30.86 13.14
N LEU A 259 -15.42 -30.86 13.33
CA LEU A 259 -16.29 -29.76 12.88
C LEU A 259 -16.23 -28.53 13.81
N LYS A 260 -15.78 -28.67 15.06
CA LYS A 260 -15.77 -27.59 16.06
C LYS A 260 -15.14 -26.28 15.55
N PRO A 261 -13.97 -26.28 14.88
CA PRO A 261 -13.33 -25.06 14.39
C PRO A 261 -14.20 -24.28 13.38
N LEU A 262 -15.08 -24.98 12.66
CA LEU A 262 -16.01 -24.41 11.67
C LEU A 262 -17.29 -23.81 12.29
N THR A 263 -17.64 -24.17 13.52
CA THR A 263 -18.95 -23.83 14.13
C THR A 263 -18.92 -22.59 15.04
N GLY A 264 -17.75 -21.96 15.21
CA GLY A 264 -17.52 -20.87 16.18
C GLY A 264 -17.93 -19.46 15.75
N GLY A 265 -18.55 -19.28 14.58
CA GLY A 265 -18.98 -17.96 14.10
C GLY A 265 -19.42 -17.99 12.63
N LYS A 266 -19.64 -16.81 12.05
CA LYS A 266 -20.02 -16.68 10.64
C LYS A 266 -18.78 -16.66 9.75
N ILE A 267 -18.71 -17.57 8.78
CA ILE A 267 -17.65 -17.63 7.77
C ILE A 267 -18.18 -16.96 6.50
N ASN A 268 -19.22 -17.54 5.91
CA ASN A 268 -20.05 -16.91 4.89
C ASN A 268 -21.39 -17.66 4.80
N PRO A 269 -22.47 -17.05 4.27
CA PRO A 269 -23.80 -17.65 4.29
C PRO A 269 -23.92 -19.01 3.60
N VAL A 270 -23.09 -19.30 2.61
CA VAL A 270 -23.12 -20.56 1.86
C VAL A 270 -22.43 -21.67 2.65
N VAL A 271 -21.24 -21.36 3.18
CA VAL A 271 -20.43 -22.26 4.01
C VAL A 271 -21.13 -22.54 5.34
N ASP A 272 -21.70 -21.52 5.98
CA ASP A 272 -22.45 -21.66 7.23
C ASP A 272 -23.64 -22.63 7.07
N LYS A 273 -24.36 -22.55 5.94
CA LYS A 273 -25.46 -23.48 5.62
C LYS A 273 -24.95 -24.91 5.45
N LYS A 274 -23.82 -25.10 4.75
CA LYS A 274 -23.20 -26.43 4.57
C LYS A 274 -22.75 -27.02 5.91
N ILE A 275 -22.09 -26.22 6.75
CA ILE A 275 -21.65 -26.63 8.09
C ILE A 275 -22.84 -27.01 8.97
N ALA A 276 -23.91 -26.21 8.96
CA ALA A 276 -25.13 -26.51 9.72
C ALA A 276 -25.78 -27.83 9.27
N ALA A 277 -25.90 -28.03 7.95
CA ALA A 277 -26.42 -29.28 7.39
C ALA A 277 -25.55 -30.50 7.76
N LEU A 278 -24.22 -30.37 7.65
CA LEU A 278 -23.29 -31.43 8.04
C LEU A 278 -23.37 -31.74 9.53
N ARG A 279 -23.48 -30.71 10.39
CA ARG A 279 -23.68 -30.89 11.83
C ARG A 279 -24.94 -31.69 12.14
N GLU A 280 -26.07 -31.35 11.53
CA GLU A 280 -27.33 -32.09 11.72
C GLU A 280 -27.22 -33.54 11.24
N LYS A 281 -26.53 -33.80 10.12
CA LYS A 281 -26.23 -35.16 9.66
C LYS A 281 -25.40 -35.94 10.68
N ILE A 282 -24.35 -35.34 11.23
CA ILE A 282 -23.50 -35.96 12.27
C ILE A 282 -24.32 -36.26 13.52
N LEU A 283 -25.11 -35.30 14.01
CA LEU A 283 -25.94 -35.48 15.20
C LEU A 283 -27.02 -36.56 15.00
N THR A 284 -27.58 -36.65 13.80
CA THR A 284 -28.55 -37.70 13.45
C THR A 284 -27.89 -39.07 13.48
N ALA A 285 -26.73 -39.23 12.82
CA ALA A 285 -25.97 -40.49 12.83
C ALA A 285 -25.58 -40.91 14.26
N MET A 286 -25.20 -39.96 15.13
CA MET A 286 -24.93 -40.24 16.55
C MET A 286 -26.16 -40.70 17.33
N ARG A 287 -27.37 -40.21 16.99
CA ARG A 287 -28.62 -40.60 17.64
C ARG A 287 -29.14 -41.96 17.18
N THR A 288 -29.03 -42.27 15.88
CA THR A 288 -29.54 -43.51 15.30
C THR A 288 -28.55 -44.66 15.36
N GLY A 289 -27.25 -44.36 15.46
CA GLY A 289 -26.18 -45.34 15.33
C GLY A 289 -25.95 -45.81 13.88
N GLU A 290 -26.70 -45.25 12.93
CA GLU A 290 -26.59 -45.61 11.51
C GLU A 290 -25.58 -44.72 10.79
N THR A 291 -24.73 -45.32 9.96
CA THR A 291 -23.82 -44.57 9.09
C THR A 291 -24.60 -44.03 7.89
N PRO A 292 -24.61 -42.71 7.65
CA PRO A 292 -25.31 -42.14 6.50
C PRO A 292 -24.77 -42.71 5.19
N LYS A 293 -25.63 -42.97 4.20
CA LYS A 293 -25.17 -43.29 2.85
C LYS A 293 -24.80 -41.99 2.12
N ARG A 294 -23.73 -42.04 1.32
CA ARG A 294 -23.30 -40.89 0.51
C ARG A 294 -24.25 -40.75 -0.68
N GLU A 295 -25.14 -39.76 -0.64
CA GLU A 295 -26.04 -39.47 -1.75
C GLU A 295 -25.20 -39.07 -2.99
N GLY A 296 -25.33 -39.82 -4.09
CA GLY A 296 -24.64 -39.54 -5.35
C GLY A 296 -23.37 -40.35 -5.64
N ALA A 297 -22.96 -41.27 -4.77
CA ALA A 297 -22.03 -42.33 -5.20
C ALA A 297 -22.82 -43.32 -6.07
N ALA A 298 -22.88 -43.07 -7.38
CA ALA A 298 -23.29 -44.09 -8.32
C ALA A 298 -22.38 -45.30 -8.10
N GLU A 299 -22.96 -46.41 -7.65
CA GLU A 299 -22.31 -47.71 -7.66
C GLU A 299 -21.84 -47.94 -9.08
N THR A 300 -20.54 -47.76 -9.32
CA THR A 300 -19.92 -48.38 -10.48
C THR A 300 -19.87 -49.86 -10.12
N PRO A 301 -20.66 -50.73 -10.79
CA PRO A 301 -20.63 -52.14 -10.46
C PRO A 301 -19.21 -52.65 -10.64
N ALA A 302 -18.74 -53.41 -9.66
CA ALA A 302 -17.45 -54.06 -9.69
C ALA A 302 -17.34 -54.86 -10.99
N ALA A 303 -16.47 -54.41 -11.89
CA ALA A 303 -16.11 -55.21 -13.05
C ALA A 303 -15.33 -56.42 -12.53
N ASP A 304 -15.87 -57.60 -12.81
CA ASP A 304 -15.23 -58.89 -12.62
C ASP A 304 -13.79 -58.86 -13.13
N ALA A 305 -12.88 -59.30 -12.26
CA ALA A 305 -11.49 -59.53 -12.61
C ALA A 305 -11.37 -60.66 -13.65
N PRO A 306 -10.58 -60.50 -14.72
CA PRO A 306 -9.97 -61.63 -15.37
C PRO A 306 -8.56 -61.89 -14.80
N ALA A 307 -8.30 -63.18 -14.60
CA ALA A 307 -7.05 -63.73 -14.13
C ALA A 307 -5.89 -63.58 -15.14
N ALA A 308 -4.68 -63.42 -14.57
CA ALA A 308 -3.37 -63.96 -14.94
C ALA A 308 -2.89 -64.03 -16.42
N GLY A 309 -1.67 -63.51 -16.63
CA GLY A 309 -0.75 -63.80 -17.75
C GLY A 309 0.32 -62.69 -17.85
N THR A 310 1.45 -62.75 -17.12
CA THR A 310 2.77 -63.33 -17.47
C THR A 310 3.44 -62.77 -18.73
N GLU A 311 4.73 -62.39 -18.56
CA GLU A 311 5.80 -62.10 -19.56
C GLU A 311 5.75 -60.73 -20.27
N ALA A 312 6.84 -60.07 -20.65
CA ALA A 312 8.28 -60.08 -20.36
C ALA A 312 8.90 -58.91 -21.15
N GLY A 313 9.99 -58.31 -20.65
CA GLY A 313 11.07 -57.74 -21.47
C GLY A 313 10.89 -56.34 -22.09
N GLY A 314 11.96 -55.52 -22.02
CA GLY A 314 12.21 -54.48 -23.03
C GLY A 314 12.85 -53.20 -22.52
N ASP A 315 14.19 -53.21 -22.40
CA ASP A 315 15.06 -52.03 -22.38
C ASP A 315 14.86 -51.10 -23.58
N THR A 316 14.99 -49.78 -23.37
CA THR A 316 15.78 -48.77 -24.16
C THR A 316 15.34 -47.36 -23.74
N LYS A 317 16.15 -46.53 -23.07
CA LYS A 317 17.27 -45.70 -23.56
C LYS A 317 16.91 -44.81 -24.77
N ALA A 318 16.74 -43.51 -24.54
CA ALA A 318 17.36 -42.41 -25.31
C ALA A 318 16.88 -41.02 -24.82
N GLU A 319 17.75 -40.30 -24.12
CA GLU A 319 17.97 -38.86 -24.37
C GLU A 319 18.61 -38.70 -25.76
N PRO A 320 18.42 -37.56 -26.44
CA PRO A 320 19.47 -36.55 -26.33
C PRO A 320 19.01 -35.08 -26.29
N GLU A 321 19.92 -34.32 -25.69
CA GLU A 321 20.10 -32.87 -25.70
C GLU A 321 19.98 -32.22 -27.10
N THR A 322 19.54 -30.95 -27.14
CA THR A 322 20.20 -29.93 -27.96
C THR A 322 20.15 -28.56 -27.32
N LYS A 323 21.30 -27.88 -27.45
CA LYS A 323 21.79 -26.63 -26.87
C LYS A 323 21.22 -25.35 -27.53
N PRO A 324 21.58 -24.14 -27.02
CA PRO A 324 20.99 -22.85 -27.38
C PRO A 324 21.72 -22.16 -28.54
N GLU A 325 21.02 -21.23 -29.20
CA GLU A 325 21.63 -20.26 -30.13
C GLU A 325 21.60 -18.85 -29.54
N THR A 326 22.79 -18.27 -29.48
CA THR A 326 23.11 -16.84 -29.35
C THR A 326 23.30 -16.22 -30.74
N ALA A 327 22.84 -14.99 -30.94
CA ALA A 327 23.39 -14.01 -31.89
C ALA A 327 22.96 -12.59 -31.42
N THR A 328 23.86 -11.79 -30.84
CA THR A 328 24.69 -10.73 -31.45
C THR A 328 23.94 -9.61 -32.20
N GLU A 329 23.93 -8.44 -31.54
CA GLU A 329 24.51 -7.16 -31.99
C GLU A 329 24.14 -6.61 -33.37
N THR A 330 23.54 -5.41 -33.39
CA THR A 330 23.89 -4.38 -34.38
C THR A 330 23.55 -3.00 -33.83
N GLU A 331 24.59 -2.20 -33.64
CA GLU A 331 24.53 -0.74 -33.57
C GLU A 331 23.96 -0.19 -34.89
N ASP A 332 23.10 0.84 -34.81
CA ASP A 332 23.13 1.89 -35.83
C ASP A 332 22.56 3.20 -35.26
N LYS A 333 23.37 4.25 -35.39
CA LYS A 333 23.08 5.66 -35.09
C LYS A 333 23.32 6.40 -36.40
N PRO A 334 22.36 7.16 -36.92
CA PRO A 334 22.53 8.61 -37.02
C PRO A 334 21.15 9.29 -36.84
N GLU A 335 20.89 10.60 -36.83
CA GLU A 335 21.61 11.83 -37.12
C GLU A 335 20.76 12.97 -36.53
N THR A 336 21.41 14.08 -36.28
CA THR A 336 20.88 15.41 -35.94
C THR A 336 19.81 15.96 -36.90
N ALA A 337 18.74 16.56 -36.34
CA ALA A 337 17.96 17.65 -36.95
C ALA A 337 17.26 18.43 -35.82
N ALA A 338 17.74 19.64 -35.52
CA ALA A 338 17.18 20.92 -35.97
C ALA A 338 16.11 21.48 -35.02
N GLU A 339 16.48 22.57 -34.35
CA GLU A 339 15.61 23.48 -33.61
C GLU A 339 14.51 24.07 -34.51
N PRO A 340 13.35 24.44 -33.93
CA PRO A 340 12.61 25.58 -34.42
C PRO A 340 12.66 26.72 -33.40
N GLU A 341 13.24 27.83 -33.87
CA GLU A 341 12.99 29.18 -33.37
C GLU A 341 11.47 29.42 -33.27
N THR A 342 10.97 29.81 -32.10
CA THR A 342 9.71 30.55 -32.01
C THR A 342 10.01 32.01 -31.71
N LYS A 343 9.75 32.82 -32.73
CA LYS A 343 9.73 34.27 -32.70
C LYS A 343 8.71 34.75 -31.66
N SER A 344 9.18 35.68 -30.85
CA SER A 344 8.41 36.77 -30.26
C SER A 344 7.68 37.55 -31.34
N ASP A 345 6.40 37.81 -31.16
CA ASP A 345 5.76 39.03 -31.65
C ASP A 345 4.79 39.55 -30.59
N ASP A 346 5.02 40.82 -30.27
CA ASP A 346 4.23 41.72 -29.45
C ASP A 346 2.78 41.85 -29.94
N ASP A 347 1.84 42.08 -29.02
CA ASP A 347 1.17 43.39 -28.94
C ASP A 347 0.09 43.40 -27.84
N LYS A 348 0.11 44.50 -27.06
CA LYS A 348 -1.03 45.39 -26.70
C LYS A 348 -2.28 44.76 -26.06
N ASP A 349 -2.98 45.33 -25.11
CA ASP A 349 -3.08 46.65 -24.50
C ASP A 349 -3.98 46.38 -23.28
N ASN A 350 -3.62 46.84 -22.08
CA ASN A 350 -4.60 47.55 -21.27
C ASN A 350 -3.92 48.24 -20.09
N LYS A 351 -3.83 49.55 -20.26
CA LYS A 351 -3.49 50.54 -19.28
C LYS A 351 -4.80 51.23 -18.86
N ASP A 352 -4.76 51.80 -17.66
CA ASP A 352 -5.72 52.73 -17.06
C ASP A 352 -6.92 52.10 -16.33
N LYS A 353 -7.35 52.55 -15.15
CA LYS A 353 -6.91 53.59 -14.20
C LYS A 353 -7.76 53.38 -12.93
N ASP A 354 -7.15 53.48 -11.75
CA ASP A 354 -7.32 54.55 -10.76
C ASP A 354 -8.73 54.73 -10.17
N ASP A 355 -8.84 54.48 -8.86
CA ASP A 355 -9.25 55.42 -7.79
C ASP A 355 -9.83 54.63 -6.60
N GLN A 356 -9.20 54.63 -5.41
CA GLN A 356 -9.39 55.61 -4.32
C GLN A 356 -10.87 55.74 -3.92
N GLU A 357 -11.32 55.72 -2.66
CA GLU A 357 -10.68 55.93 -1.37
C GLU A 357 -11.69 55.51 -0.27
N LYS A 358 -11.14 55.18 0.91
CA LYS A 358 -11.66 55.45 2.28
C LYS A 358 -12.99 54.87 2.76
N GLY A 359 -12.88 54.27 3.95
CA GLY A 359 -13.98 54.12 4.90
C GLY A 359 -13.55 53.32 6.12
N ALA A 360 -12.66 53.89 6.94
CA ALA A 360 -12.48 53.44 8.32
C ALA A 360 -13.60 54.05 9.15
N ASP A 361 -14.31 53.23 9.93
CA ASP A 361 -14.78 53.65 11.24
C ASP A 361 -14.94 52.42 12.15
N GLU A 362 -14.41 52.53 13.35
CA GLU A 362 -14.37 51.50 14.39
C GLU A 362 -15.37 51.88 15.50
N THR A 363 -16.31 50.97 15.78
CA THR A 363 -16.90 50.62 17.10
C THR A 363 -17.86 51.62 17.80
N PRO A 364 -18.77 51.14 18.68
CA PRO A 364 -19.61 49.94 18.67
C PRO A 364 -21.05 50.19 18.17
#